data_AF-A0AAV4CAG9-F1
#
_entry.id   AF-A0AAV4CAG9-F1
#
_cell.length_a   1.000
_cell.length_b   1.000
_cell.length_c   1.000
_cell.angle_alpha   90.00
_cell.angle_beta   90.00
_cell.angle_gamma   90.00
#
_symmetry.space_group_name_H-M   'P 1'
#
loop_
_entity.id
_entity.type
_entity.pdbx_description
1 polymer ?
#
loop_
_entity_poly.entity_id
_entity_poly.type
_entity_poly.pdbx_seq_one_letter_code
_entity_poly.pdbx_strand_id
1 'polypeptide(L)'
;MPPYEKFDCRLEGLAVRWSKWLKRLEHIFDGYQIDETQSKRQYALLLTYGGAELNDIVESLPTISAIETGDNPYQELKTALTKHFSQHQMLRYQFRHKRQMPGTKN
;
A
#
# COMPACT_ATOMS: atom_id res chain seq x y z
N MET A 1 17.41 4.24 12.69
CA MET A 1 17.05 4.30 11.27
C MET A 1 16.76 5.75 10.90
N PRO A 2 17.03 6.20 9.66
CA PRO A 2 16.81 7.58 9.27
C PRO A 2 15.32 7.94 9.37
N PRO A 3 14.98 9.20 9.66
CA PRO A 3 13.60 9.66 9.62
C PRO A 3 13.01 9.43 8.22
N TYR A 4 11.84 8.81 8.15
CA TYR A 4 11.13 8.56 6.90
C TYR A 4 9.67 8.95 7.06
N GLU A 5 9.12 9.59 6.02
CA GLU A 5 7.74 10.05 6.02
C GLU A 5 6.79 8.85 6.05
N LYS A 6 5.88 8.82 7.04
CA LYS A 6 4.84 7.79 7.14
C LYS A 6 3.89 7.85 5.95
N PHE A 7 3.28 6.73 5.59
CA PHE A 7 2.29 6.72 4.53
C PHE A 7 0.96 7.29 5.04
N ASP A 8 0.52 8.39 4.44
CA ASP A 8 -0.78 9.01 4.77
C ASP A 8 -1.90 8.38 3.94
N CYS A 9 -2.73 7.56 4.61
CA CYS A 9 -3.85 6.82 4.05
C CYS A 9 -5.11 7.67 3.83
N ARG A 10 -5.15 8.93 4.28
CA ARG A 10 -6.36 9.78 4.27
C ARG A 10 -6.52 10.61 3.00
N LEU A 11 -5.44 10.79 2.26
CA LEU A 11 -5.40 11.67 1.10
C LEU A 11 -5.90 10.98 -0.19
N GLU A 12 -6.33 11.78 -1.17
CA GLU A 12 -6.76 11.26 -2.46
C GLU A 12 -5.58 10.70 -3.29
N GLY A 13 -5.90 9.86 -4.29
CA GLY A 13 -4.90 9.29 -5.19
C GLY A 13 -4.01 8.23 -4.54
N LEU A 14 -4.56 7.45 -3.60
CA LEU A 14 -3.83 6.46 -2.80
C LEU A 14 -2.93 5.54 -3.64
N ALA A 15 -3.41 4.99 -4.75
CA ALA A 15 -2.60 4.09 -5.57
C ALA A 15 -1.31 4.76 -6.12
N VAL A 16 -1.41 6.00 -6.61
CA VAL A 16 -0.25 6.74 -7.16
C VAL A 16 0.70 7.13 -6.02
N ARG A 17 0.15 7.59 -4.90
CA ARG A 17 0.95 7.98 -3.73
C ARG A 17 1.64 6.76 -3.11
N TRP A 18 0.94 5.64 -3.01
CA TRP A 18 1.46 4.36 -2.54
C TRP A 18 2.63 3.89 -3.40
N SER A 19 2.48 3.88 -4.72
CA SER A 19 3.57 3.48 -5.63
C SER A 19 4.82 4.35 -5.45
N LYS A 20 4.66 5.67 -5.33
CA LYS A 20 5.79 6.59 -5.08
C LYS A 20 6.43 6.36 -3.71
N TRP A 21 5.60 6.20 -2.68
CA TRP A 21 6.05 5.97 -1.31
C TRP A 21 6.81 4.64 -1.19
N LEU A 22 6.29 3.58 -1.80
CA LEU A 22 6.91 2.27 -1.80
C LEU A 22 8.25 2.28 -2.54
N LYS A 23 8.33 2.93 -3.72
CA LYS A 23 9.59 3.04 -4.46
C LYS A 23 10.69 3.74 -3.65
N ARG A 24 10.34 4.78 -2.89
CA ARG A 24 11.29 5.45 -1.99
C ARG A 24 11.74 4.56 -0.84
N LEU A 25 10.85 3.72 -0.31
CA LEU A 25 11.21 2.72 0.70
C LEU A 25 12.16 1.67 0.12
N GLU A 26 11.92 1.22 -1.11
CA GLU A 26 12.80 0.27 -1.80
C GLU A 26 14.20 0.85 -2.06
N HIS A 27 14.31 2.14 -2.40
CA HIS A 27 15.63 2.79 -2.48
C HIS A 27 16.39 2.80 -1.13
N ILE A 28 15.67 2.84 0.01
CA ILE A 28 16.30 2.69 1.33
C ILE A 28 16.79 1.26 1.47
N PHE A 29 16.02 0.25 1.08
CA PHE A 29 16.47 -1.14 1.12
C PHE A 29 17.75 -1.34 0.30
N ASP A 30 17.79 -0.81 -0.92
CA ASP A 30 18.97 -0.85 -1.77
C ASP A 30 20.18 -0.18 -1.10
N GLY A 31 19.99 1.04 -0.56
CA GLY A 31 21.04 1.80 0.12
C GLY A 31 21.58 1.12 1.39
N TYR A 32 20.78 0.28 2.04
CA TYR A 32 21.16 -0.50 3.22
C TYR A 32 21.46 -1.97 2.93
N GLN A 33 21.56 -2.37 1.65
CA GLN A 33 21.82 -3.76 1.23
C GLN A 33 20.83 -4.76 1.83
N ILE A 34 19.55 -4.38 1.84
CA ILE A 34 18.43 -5.23 2.28
C ILE A 34 17.78 -5.83 1.03
N ASP A 35 18.19 -7.04 0.68
CA ASP A 35 17.71 -7.76 -0.49
C ASP A 35 16.52 -8.70 -0.19
N GLU A 36 16.10 -9.44 -1.22
CA GLU A 36 14.97 -10.37 -1.17
C GLU A 36 15.19 -11.56 -0.21
N THR A 37 16.45 -11.92 0.09
CA THR A 37 16.75 -12.97 1.08
C THR A 37 16.37 -12.53 2.50
N GLN A 38 16.25 -11.22 2.71
CA GLN A 38 15.85 -10.58 3.96
C GLN A 38 14.37 -10.18 3.93
N SER A 39 13.50 -10.93 3.25
CA SER A 39 12.08 -10.60 3.08
C SER A 39 11.35 -10.31 4.41
N LYS A 40 11.62 -11.08 5.48
CA LYS A 40 11.05 -10.79 6.82
C LYS A 40 11.48 -9.43 7.39
N ARG A 41 12.72 -9.02 7.11
CA ARG A 41 13.23 -7.69 7.50
C ARG A 41 12.54 -6.60 6.68
N GLN A 42 12.40 -6.78 5.37
CA GLN A 42 11.68 -5.83 4.50
C GLN A 42 10.22 -5.68 4.94
N TYR A 43 9.54 -6.78 5.27
CA TYR A 43 8.19 -6.79 5.84
C TYR A 43 8.11 -5.94 7.12
N ALA A 44 8.97 -6.20 8.10
CA ALA A 44 8.97 -5.46 9.37
C ALA A 44 9.25 -3.97 9.16
N LEU A 45 10.14 -3.62 8.23
CA LEU A 45 10.45 -2.25 7.89
C LEU A 45 9.29 -1.53 7.19
N LEU A 46 8.56 -2.22 6.30
CA LEU A 46 7.36 -1.65 5.68
C LEU A 46 6.34 -1.25 6.74
N LEU A 47 6.06 -2.11 7.72
CA LEU A 47 5.12 -1.79 8.81
C LEU A 47 5.64 -0.66 9.71
N THR A 48 6.93 -0.70 10.03
CA THR A 48 7.58 0.31 10.88
C THR A 48 7.48 1.70 10.25
N TYR A 49 7.76 1.80 8.95
CA TYR A 49 7.74 3.06 8.22
C TYR A 49 6.35 3.47 7.76
N GLY A 50 5.47 2.51 7.50
CA GLY A 50 4.08 2.74 7.11
C GLY A 50 3.30 3.50 8.19
N GLY A 51 3.55 3.17 9.46
CA GLY A 51 2.89 3.79 10.60
C GLY A 51 1.53 3.16 10.92
N ALA A 52 0.91 3.64 12.00
CA ALA A 52 -0.26 3.01 12.61
C ALA A 52 -1.42 2.80 11.62
N GLU A 53 -1.75 3.80 10.80
CA GLU A 53 -2.88 3.67 9.87
C GLU A 53 -2.67 2.61 8.80
N LEU A 54 -1.43 2.47 8.31
CA LEU A 54 -1.12 1.40 7.37
C LEU A 54 -1.22 0.05 8.08
N ASN A 55 -0.75 -0.04 9.33
CA ASN A 55 -0.84 -1.27 10.11
C ASN A 55 -2.30 -1.68 10.35
N ASP A 56 -3.18 -0.75 10.68
CA ASP A 56 -4.62 -1.03 10.83
C ASP A 56 -5.23 -1.60 9.54
N ILE A 57 -4.82 -1.06 8.37
CA ILE A 57 -5.22 -1.60 7.07
C ILE A 57 -4.67 -3.02 6.88
N VAL A 58 -3.40 -3.24 7.21
CA VAL A 58 -2.75 -4.55 7.09
C VAL A 58 -3.45 -5.59 7.96
N GLU A 59 -3.78 -5.26 9.21
CA GLU A 59 -4.52 -6.13 10.13
C GLU A 59 -5.94 -6.44 9.62
N SER A 60 -6.54 -5.53 8.85
CA SER A 60 -7.85 -5.77 8.22
C SER A 60 -7.79 -6.71 7.00
N LEU A 61 -6.60 -7.03 6.48
CA LEU A 61 -6.47 -7.92 5.32
C LEU A 61 -6.74 -9.37 5.73
N PRO A 62 -7.66 -10.08 5.04
CA PRO A 62 -8.05 -11.44 5.42
C PRO A 62 -6.92 -12.47 5.26
N THR A 63 -5.85 -12.13 4.54
CA THR A 63 -4.72 -13.01 4.24
C THR A 63 -3.49 -12.72 5.11
N ILE A 64 -3.56 -11.82 6.08
CA ILE A 64 -2.37 -11.33 6.80
C ILE A 64 -1.61 -12.44 7.53
N SER A 65 -2.32 -13.35 8.19
CA SER A 65 -1.70 -14.48 8.89
C SER A 65 -0.95 -15.42 7.96
N ALA A 66 -1.43 -15.59 6.72
CA ALA A 66 -0.74 -16.41 5.72
C ALA A 66 0.52 -15.70 5.19
N ILE A 67 0.40 -14.39 4.94
CA ILE A 67 1.49 -13.54 4.45
C ILE A 67 2.66 -13.54 5.43
N GLU A 68 2.40 -13.37 6.72
CA GLU A 68 3.45 -13.35 7.77
C GLU A 68 4.28 -14.63 7.84
N THR A 69 3.65 -15.78 7.58
CA THR A 69 4.30 -17.09 7.62
C THR A 69 4.85 -17.55 6.27
N GLY A 70 4.60 -16.80 5.20
CA GLY A 70 5.01 -17.14 3.84
C GLY A 70 6.51 -17.11 3.61
N ASP A 71 6.92 -17.61 2.44
CA ASP A 71 8.32 -17.61 2.01
C ASP A 71 8.81 -16.21 1.64
N ASN A 72 7.93 -15.36 1.10
CA ASN A 72 8.25 -13.98 0.73
C ASN A 72 7.22 -12.97 1.27
N PRO A 73 7.15 -12.79 2.60
CA PRO A 73 6.15 -11.96 3.28
C PRO A 73 6.12 -10.51 2.76
N TYR A 74 7.28 -9.94 2.39
CA TYR A 74 7.34 -8.59 1.86
C TYR A 74 6.63 -8.44 0.51
N GLN A 75 6.92 -9.32 -0.46
CA GLN A 75 6.31 -9.24 -1.80
C GLN A 75 4.82 -9.52 -1.76
N GLU A 76 4.40 -10.48 -0.94
CA GLU A 76 2.99 -10.79 -0.73
C GLU A 76 2.24 -9.62 -0.10
N LEU A 77 2.79 -9.01 0.96
CA LEU A 77 2.21 -7.82 1.59
C LEU A 77 2.14 -6.64 0.63
N LYS A 78 3.23 -6.37 -0.10
CA LYS A 78 3.29 -5.34 -1.14
C LYS A 78 2.19 -5.52 -2.17
N THR A 79 1.97 -6.75 -2.63
CA THR A 79 0.93 -7.07 -3.62
C THR A 79 -0.46 -6.85 -3.05
N ALA A 80 -0.71 -7.30 -1.82
CA ALA A 80 -1.99 -7.14 -1.14
C ALA A 80 -2.34 -5.66 -0.92
N LEU A 81 -1.39 -4.86 -0.42
CA LEU A 81 -1.56 -3.42 -0.22
C LEU A 81 -1.74 -2.67 -1.53
N THR A 82 -0.97 -3.01 -2.56
CA THR A 82 -1.10 -2.38 -3.89
C THR A 82 -2.48 -2.65 -4.48
N LYS A 83 -3.00 -3.88 -4.33
CA LYS A 83 -4.36 -4.24 -4.73
C LYS A 83 -5.41 -3.45 -3.95
N HIS A 84 -5.29 -3.38 -2.63
CA HIS A 84 -6.18 -2.64 -1.75
C HIS A 84 -6.30 -1.17 -2.18
N PHE A 85 -5.16 -0.47 -2.35
CA PHE A 85 -5.16 0.94 -2.75
C PHE A 85 -5.64 1.18 -4.19
N SER A 86 -5.40 0.24 -5.10
CA SER A 86 -5.89 0.32 -6.48
C SER A 86 -7.40 0.16 -6.57
N GLN A 87 -8.00 -0.75 -5.79
CA GLN A 87 -9.45 -0.94 -5.72
C GLN A 87 -10.16 0.33 -5.22
N HIS A 88 -9.59 1.01 -4.22
CA HIS A 88 -10.11 2.29 -3.74
C HIS A 88 -10.11 3.40 -4.81
N GLN A 89 -9.16 3.39 -5.75
CA GLN A 89 -9.16 4.33 -6.87
C GLN A 89 -10.27 4.03 -7.88
N MET A 90 -10.53 2.75 -8.19
CA MET A 90 -11.58 2.34 -9.12
C MET A 90 -12.99 2.70 -8.63
N LEU A 91 -13.26 2.49 -7.33
CA LEU A 91 -14.57 2.83 -6.74
C LEU A 91 -14.86 4.34 -6.83
N ARG A 92 -13.87 5.20 -6.53
CA ARG A 92 -14.04 6.67 -6.63
C ARG A 92 -14.31 7.13 -8.06
N TYR A 93 -13.65 6.53 -9.07
CA TYR A 93 -13.90 6.85 -10.48
C TYR A 93 -15.33 6.51 -10.90
N GLN A 94 -15.84 5.35 -10.49
CA GLN A 94 -17.22 4.93 -10.78
C GLN A 94 -18.27 5.86 -10.16
N PHE A 95 -18.05 6.36 -8.93
CA PHE A 95 -18.97 7.31 -8.29
C PHE A 95 -18.97 8.71 -8.95
N ARG A 96 -17.83 9.19 -9.47
CA ARG A 96 -17.77 10.47 -10.19
C ARG A 96 -18.52 10.42 -11.53
N HIS A 97 -18.54 9.28 -12.20
CA HIS A 97 -19.30 9.10 -13.46
C HIS A 97 -20.81 8.97 -13.23
N LYS A 98 -21.24 8.29 -12.15
CA LYS A 98 -22.69 8.17 -11.84
C LYS A 98 -23.37 9.50 -11.45
N ARG A 99 -22.61 10.53 -11.06
CA ARG A 99 -23.12 11.88 -10.77
C ARG A 99 -23.27 12.77 -12.02
N GLN A 100 -22.79 12.32 -13.17
CA GLN A 100 -22.77 13.09 -14.42
C GLN A 100 -23.69 12.48 -15.49
N MET A 101 -24.82 11.86 -15.13
CA MET A 101 -25.88 11.63 -16.11
C MET A 101 -26.60 12.96 -16.33
N PRO A 102 -26.45 13.61 -17.50
CA PRO A 102 -27.24 14.79 -17.81
C PRO A 102 -28.69 14.36 -17.91
N GLY A 103 -29.59 15.16 -17.33
CA GLY A 103 -31.03 14.96 -17.46
C GLY A 103 -31.41 14.75 -18.92
N THR A 104 -32.18 13.68 -19.15
CA THR A 104 -33.06 13.49 -20.30
C THR A 104 -33.74 14.81 -20.65
N LYS A 105 -33.42 15.37 -21.82
CA LYS A 105 -34.27 16.38 -22.46
C LYS A 105 -35.09 15.67 -23.54
N ASN A 106 -36.40 15.57 -23.26
CA ASN A 106 -37.45 15.31 -24.23
C ASN A 106 -37.49 16.39 -25.32
#